data_AF-A0A5E4W9A3-F1
#
_entry.id   AF-A0A5E4W9A3-F1
#
_cell.length_a   1.000
_cell.length_b   1.000
_cell.length_c   1.000
_cell.angle_alpha   90.00
_cell.angle_beta   90.00
_cell.angle_gamma   90.00
#
_symmetry.space_group_name_H-M   'P 1'
#
loop_
_entity.id
_entity.type
_entity.pdbx_description
1 polymer ?
#
loop_
_entity_poly.entity_id
_entity_poly.type
_entity_poly.pdbx_seq_one_letter_code
_entity_poly.pdbx_strand_id
1 'polypeptide(L)'
;MDCALAIIAGGRPVKQVCEVLGVARSNVAAKLARPADWCDRRTARQTNDAGLAEEIQRIVAHLPSWGYRRVWGKLRNERENQGSAPVNVKRVYRVMRVHGLLLERRPMPPRAQRRHEGKVAVAKSNQRWCSDGFEFRCDNGEPLRVTFALDCCDRDSEAMSWAATTGGHSGDIVRDVMLAAVEHRFGGTLKAPEQIEWLTDNGSGYIAEKTRAFAADIGLKPLTTPVCSPQSKA
;
A
#
# COMPACT_ATOMS: atom_id res chain seq x y z
N MET A 1 -1.47 10.99 36.66
CA MET A 1 -0.92 12.10 37.49
C MET A 1 -1.86 13.30 37.52
N ASP A 2 -2.37 13.78 36.39
CA ASP A 2 -3.24 14.97 36.38
C ASP A 2 -4.61 14.70 37.04
N CYS A 3 -5.15 13.48 36.92
CA CYS A 3 -6.33 13.04 37.67
C CYS A 3 -6.12 13.06 39.19
N ALA A 4 -4.90 12.73 39.67
CA ALA A 4 -4.59 12.75 41.09
C ALA A 4 -4.61 14.18 41.64
N LEU A 5 -4.03 15.12 40.90
CA LEU A 5 -4.03 16.55 41.27
C LEU A 5 -5.45 17.13 41.27
N ALA A 6 -6.28 16.79 40.27
CA ALA A 6 -7.67 17.24 40.21
C ALA A 6 -8.52 16.73 41.39
N ILE A 7 -8.37 15.46 41.77
CA ILE A 7 -9.09 14.86 42.90
C ILE A 7 -8.64 15.47 44.23
N ILE A 8 -7.35 15.78 44.38
CA ILE A 8 -6.81 16.48 45.55
C ILE A 8 -7.32 17.92 45.62
N ALA A 9 -7.35 18.64 44.49
CA ALA A 9 -7.93 19.98 44.41
C ALA A 9 -9.43 19.99 44.78
N GLY A 10 -10.14 18.89 44.52
CA GLY A 10 -11.50 18.64 45.00
C GLY A 10 -11.63 18.27 46.49
N GLY A 11 -10.56 18.44 47.29
CA GLY A 11 -10.57 18.29 48.74
C GLY A 11 -10.27 16.89 49.28
N ARG A 12 -9.83 15.94 48.44
CA ARG A 12 -9.49 14.58 48.90
C ARG A 12 -8.07 14.52 49.50
N PRO A 13 -7.83 13.70 50.55
CA PRO A 13 -6.52 13.57 51.16
C PRO A 13 -5.47 12.99 50.20
N VAL A 14 -4.31 13.65 50.10
CA VAL A 14 -3.20 13.25 49.21
C VAL A 14 -2.79 11.79 49.41
N LYS A 15 -2.74 11.32 50.67
CA LYS A 15 -2.37 9.94 51.02
C LYS A 15 -3.25 8.91 50.32
N GLN A 16 -4.57 9.09 50.44
CA GLN A 16 -5.59 8.18 49.91
C GLN A 16 -5.61 8.19 48.39
N VAL A 17 -5.51 9.39 47.78
CA VAL A 17 -5.46 9.52 46.32
C VAL A 17 -4.22 8.83 45.74
N CYS A 18 -3.07 8.96 46.41
CA CYS A 18 -1.83 8.32 45.97
C CYS A 18 -1.87 6.79 46.09
N GLU A 19 -2.45 6.26 47.17
CA GLU A 19 -2.62 4.81 47.37
C GLU A 19 -3.57 4.20 46.33
N VAL A 20 -4.73 4.83 46.11
CA VAL A 20 -5.75 4.31 45.17
C VAL A 20 -5.28 4.39 43.71
N LEU A 21 -4.59 5.47 43.32
CA LEU A 21 -4.14 5.65 41.95
C LEU A 21 -2.74 5.09 41.67
N GLY A 22 -2.08 4.48 42.66
CA GLY A 22 -0.74 3.93 42.52
C GLY A 22 0.33 4.95 42.13
N VAL A 23 0.21 6.20 42.59
CA VAL A 23 1.15 7.29 42.25
C VAL A 23 2.06 7.65 43.42
N ALA A 24 3.32 7.96 43.14
CA ALA A 24 4.29 8.34 44.16
C ALA A 24 3.92 9.67 44.86
N ARG A 25 3.78 9.63 46.18
CA ARG A 25 3.43 10.80 47.02
C ARG A 25 4.42 11.95 46.87
N SER A 26 5.70 11.66 46.78
CA SER A 26 6.76 12.66 46.60
C SER A 26 6.60 13.46 45.30
N ASN A 27 6.20 12.78 44.21
CA ASN A 27 5.98 13.44 42.92
C ASN A 27 4.69 14.28 42.93
N VAL A 28 3.63 13.82 43.59
CA VAL A 28 2.40 14.60 43.78
C VAL A 28 2.66 15.85 44.64
N ALA A 29 3.37 15.70 45.75
CA ALA A 29 3.76 16.83 46.62
C ALA A 29 4.62 17.85 45.87
N ALA A 30 5.63 17.40 45.11
CA ALA A 30 6.47 18.27 44.30
C ALA A 30 5.70 19.01 43.19
N LYS A 31 4.57 18.46 42.72
CA LYS A 31 3.70 19.13 41.76
C LYS A 31 2.73 20.12 42.43
N LEU A 32 2.21 19.81 43.60
CA LEU A 32 1.33 20.71 44.38
C LEU A 32 2.08 21.95 44.89
N ALA A 33 3.36 21.81 45.21
CA ALA A 33 4.22 22.91 45.65
C ALA A 33 4.67 23.84 44.51
N ARG A 34 4.27 23.58 43.26
CA ARG A 34 4.66 24.41 42.13
C ARG A 34 3.90 25.74 42.16
N PRO A 35 4.60 26.87 41.94
CA PRO A 35 3.95 28.15 41.67
C PRO A 35 2.96 28.07 40.49
N ALA A 36 1.96 28.94 40.47
CA ALA A 36 0.97 28.98 39.39
C ALA A 36 1.57 29.36 38.02
N ASP A 37 2.69 30.09 38.02
CA ASP A 37 3.48 30.47 36.85
C ASP A 37 4.54 29.42 36.47
N TRP A 38 4.60 28.29 37.19
CA TRP A 38 5.55 27.23 36.89
C TRP A 38 5.30 26.66 35.50
N CYS A 39 6.32 26.74 34.65
CA CYS A 39 6.33 26.11 33.34
C CYS A 39 7.46 25.08 33.27
N ASP A 40 7.18 23.91 32.69
CA ASP A 40 8.21 22.91 32.43
C ASP A 40 9.26 23.50 31.49
N ARG A 41 10.50 23.65 31.98
CA ARG A 41 11.63 24.18 31.20
C ARG A 41 11.90 23.39 29.92
N ARG A 42 11.50 22.11 29.85
CA ARG A 42 11.59 21.28 28.64
C ARG A 42 10.62 21.74 27.56
N THR A 43 9.44 22.20 27.96
CA THR A 43 8.35 22.67 27.09
C THR A 43 8.42 24.17 26.85
N ALA A 44 8.99 24.92 27.79
CA ALA A 44 9.13 26.38 27.76
C ALA A 44 10.32 26.88 26.92
N ARG A 45 11.02 26.01 26.18
CA ARG A 45 12.06 26.44 25.24
C ARG A 45 11.41 27.20 24.09
N GLN A 46 11.32 28.53 24.21
CA GLN A 46 11.16 29.42 23.07
C GLN A 46 12.40 29.28 22.18
N THR A 47 12.27 28.51 21.10
CA THR A 47 13.27 28.56 20.04
C THR A 47 12.92 29.68 19.09
N ASN A 48 13.78 30.69 19.01
CA ASN A 48 13.67 31.72 17.98
C ASN A 48 13.94 31.09 16.60
N ASP A 49 12.86 30.66 15.96
CA ASP A 49 12.87 30.03 14.63
C ASP A 49 12.29 30.96 13.54
N ALA A 50 11.97 32.21 13.88
CA ALA A 50 11.33 33.16 12.94
C ALA A 50 12.18 33.37 11.68
N GLY A 51 13.47 33.68 11.83
CA GLY A 51 14.36 33.85 10.67
C GLY A 51 14.54 32.56 9.86
N LEU A 52 14.56 31.39 10.52
CA LEU A 52 14.63 30.11 9.82
C LEU A 52 13.34 29.81 9.05
N ALA A 53 12.18 30.21 9.59
CA ALA A 53 10.90 30.07 8.91
C ALA A 53 10.86 30.94 7.63
N GLU A 54 11.38 32.17 7.68
CA GLU A 54 11.48 33.06 6.51
C GLU A 54 12.40 32.49 5.42
N GLU A 55 13.57 31.95 5.80
CA GLU A 55 14.46 31.25 4.86
C GLU A 55 13.78 30.06 4.19
N ILE A 56 13.07 29.24 4.97
CA ILE A 56 12.32 28.09 4.47
C ILE A 56 11.18 28.54 3.53
N GLN A 57 10.44 29.58 3.89
CA GLN A 57 9.35 30.10 3.06
C GLN A 57 9.86 30.62 1.72
N ARG A 58 11.00 31.33 1.68
CA ARG A 58 11.62 31.76 0.43
C ARG A 58 11.99 30.57 -0.46
N ILE A 59 12.54 29.49 0.11
CA ILE A 59 12.87 28.28 -0.64
C ILE A 59 11.61 27.60 -1.19
N VAL A 60 10.58 27.44 -0.36
CA VAL A 60 9.33 26.75 -0.72
C VAL A 60 8.52 27.54 -1.75
N ALA A 61 8.54 28.88 -1.71
CA ALA A 61 7.82 29.74 -2.65
C ALA A 61 8.18 29.46 -4.12
N HIS A 62 9.45 29.13 -4.39
CA HIS A 62 9.91 28.79 -5.74
C HIS A 62 9.83 27.29 -6.06
N LEU A 63 9.60 26.44 -5.05
CA LEU A 63 9.72 24.97 -5.15
C LEU A 63 8.62 24.27 -4.32
N PRO A 64 7.33 24.44 -4.67
CA PRO A 64 6.21 23.98 -3.85
C PRO A 64 6.12 22.46 -3.70
N SER A 65 6.74 21.70 -4.59
CA SER A 65 6.77 20.22 -4.56
C SER A 65 7.89 19.64 -3.68
N TRP A 66 8.63 20.47 -2.95
CA TRP A 66 9.79 20.02 -2.18
C TRP A 66 9.44 19.67 -0.74
N GLY A 67 9.73 18.42 -0.36
CA GLY A 67 9.63 17.98 1.03
C GLY A 67 10.81 18.49 1.88
N TYR A 68 10.66 18.41 3.20
CA TYR A 68 11.62 18.98 4.16
C TYR A 68 13.07 18.53 3.97
N ARG A 69 13.33 17.31 3.48
CA ARG A 69 14.69 16.82 3.21
C ARG A 69 15.37 17.58 2.07
N ARG A 70 14.62 17.91 1.01
CA ARG A 70 15.13 18.68 -0.13
C ARG A 70 15.32 20.15 0.25
N VAL A 71 14.37 20.72 0.98
CA VAL A 71 14.50 22.06 1.57
C VAL A 71 15.73 22.16 2.46
N TRP A 72 15.95 21.17 3.34
CA TRP A 72 17.15 21.10 4.18
C TRP A 72 18.45 21.05 3.36
N GLY A 73 18.49 20.25 2.28
CA GLY A 73 19.67 20.18 1.41
C GLY A 73 20.01 21.52 0.77
N LYS A 74 19.01 22.26 0.26
CA LYS A 74 19.22 23.60 -0.32
C LYS A 74 19.62 24.63 0.73
N LEU A 75 18.95 24.63 1.88
CA LEU A 75 19.27 25.50 3.01
C LEU A 75 20.72 25.28 3.51
N ARG A 76 21.17 24.01 3.55
CA ARG A 76 22.54 23.66 3.91
C ARG A 76 23.54 24.24 2.91
N ASN A 77 23.31 24.05 1.61
CA ASN A 77 24.19 24.56 0.56
C ASN A 77 24.25 26.11 0.57
N GLU A 78 23.12 26.79 0.70
CA GLU A 78 23.08 28.26 0.78
C GLU A 78 23.85 28.80 1.99
N ARG A 79 23.73 28.16 3.15
CA ARG A 79 24.44 28.54 4.36
C ARG A 79 25.93 28.23 4.30
N GLU A 80 26.33 27.09 3.72
CA GLU A 80 27.74 26.76 3.48
C GLU A 80 28.40 27.80 2.57
N ASN A 81 27.72 28.23 1.49
CA ASN A 81 28.22 29.29 0.60
C ASN A 81 28.34 30.66 1.29
N GLN A 82 27.56 30.91 2.33
CA GLN A 82 27.58 32.15 3.12
C GLN A 82 28.47 32.04 4.38
N GLY A 83 29.20 30.93 4.55
CA GLY A 83 30.02 30.68 5.75
C GLY A 83 29.21 30.55 7.06
N SER A 84 27.91 30.30 6.96
CA SER A 84 27.00 30.17 8.09
C SER A 84 26.89 28.73 8.59
N ALA A 85 26.60 28.57 9.88
CA ALA A 85 26.46 27.25 10.50
C ALA A 85 25.28 26.45 9.89
N PRO A 86 25.47 25.13 9.66
CA PRO A 86 24.43 24.28 9.09
C PRO A 86 23.27 24.07 10.07
N VAL A 87 22.05 23.96 9.54
CA VAL A 87 20.86 23.73 10.34
C VAL A 87 20.57 22.23 10.45
N ASN A 88 20.24 21.77 11.66
CA ASN A 88 19.85 20.38 11.89
C ASN A 88 18.56 20.03 11.13
N VAL A 89 18.56 18.91 10.41
CA VAL A 89 17.40 18.43 9.64
C VAL A 89 16.13 18.26 10.49
N LYS A 90 16.26 17.85 11.76
CA LYS A 90 15.13 17.72 12.70
C LYS A 90 14.53 19.09 13.05
N ARG A 91 15.36 20.13 13.11
CA ARG A 91 14.92 21.52 13.33
C ARG A 91 14.14 22.03 12.11
N VAL A 92 14.64 21.79 10.89
CA VAL A 92 13.91 22.13 9.65
C VAL A 92 12.56 21.44 9.60
N TYR A 93 12.50 20.14 9.86
CA TYR A 93 11.24 19.41 9.93
C TYR A 93 10.27 20.01 10.95
N ARG A 94 10.74 20.31 12.17
CA ARG A 94 9.91 20.90 13.23
C ARG A 94 9.35 22.26 12.81
N VAL A 95 10.17 23.14 12.26
CA VAL A 95 9.76 24.48 11.82
C VAL A 95 8.75 24.36 10.68
N MET A 96 9.04 23.57 9.64
CA MET A 96 8.10 23.34 8.55
C MET A 96 6.76 22.78 9.05
N ARG A 97 6.78 21.89 10.05
CA ARG A 97 5.55 21.34 10.66
C ARG A 97 4.75 22.40 11.40
N VAL A 98 5.40 23.23 12.23
CA VAL A 98 4.73 24.29 13.00
C VAL A 98 4.11 25.35 12.09
N HIS A 99 4.76 25.65 10.96
CA HIS A 99 4.29 26.65 10.00
C HIS A 99 3.43 26.08 8.86
N GLY A 100 3.04 24.80 8.91
CA GLY A 100 2.18 24.20 7.87
C GLY A 100 2.84 24.08 6.48
N LEU A 101 4.17 24.05 6.41
CA LEU A 101 4.95 24.02 5.16
C LEU A 101 5.35 22.60 4.72
N LEU A 102 4.88 21.56 5.42
CA LEU A 102 5.14 20.19 5.01
C LEU A 102 4.25 19.84 3.81
N LEU A 103 4.80 19.08 2.87
CA LEU A 103 4.00 18.51 1.79
C LEU A 103 2.86 17.68 2.36
N GLU A 104 1.65 18.03 1.98
CA GLU A 104 0.50 17.17 2.22
C GLU A 104 0.69 15.88 1.43
N ARG A 105 0.68 14.75 2.13
CA ARG A 105 0.49 13.47 1.49
C ARG A 105 -0.93 13.49 0.93
N ARG A 106 -1.06 13.72 -0.38
CA ARG A 106 -2.34 13.53 -1.06
C ARG A 106 -2.79 12.09 -0.76
N PRO A 107 -3.91 11.88 -0.06
CA PRO A 107 -4.44 10.54 0.09
C PRO A 107 -4.61 9.99 -1.32
N MET A 108 -4.13 8.77 -1.55
CA MET A 108 -4.40 8.09 -2.81
C MET A 108 -5.92 8.13 -2.97
N PRO A 109 -6.46 8.71 -4.07
CA PRO A 109 -7.90 8.68 -4.28
C PRO A 109 -8.32 7.21 -4.15
N PRO A 110 -9.41 6.90 -3.43
CA PRO A 110 -9.96 5.56 -3.44
C PRO A 110 -10.03 5.14 -4.90
N ARG A 111 -9.38 4.01 -5.26
CA ARG A 111 -9.49 3.48 -6.61
C ARG A 111 -10.99 3.44 -6.91
N ALA A 112 -11.43 4.18 -7.91
CA ALA A 112 -12.84 4.19 -8.27
C ALA A 112 -13.24 2.73 -8.50
N GLN A 113 -14.14 2.20 -7.68
CA GLN A 113 -14.86 0.98 -8.00
C GLN A 113 -15.67 1.31 -9.24
N ARG A 114 -15.08 1.09 -10.42
CA ARG A 114 -15.79 1.21 -11.68
C ARG A 114 -16.90 0.17 -11.64
N ARG A 115 -18.13 0.59 -11.99
CA ARG A 115 -19.28 -0.30 -12.09
C ARG A 115 -18.90 -1.53 -12.92
N HIS A 116 -19.06 -2.71 -12.33
CA HIS A 116 -18.79 -3.99 -12.95
C HIS A 116 -20.04 -4.45 -13.68
N GLU A 117 -20.01 -4.46 -15.02
CA GLU A 117 -21.05 -5.12 -15.85
C GLU A 117 -20.64 -6.51 -16.32
N GLY A 118 -19.42 -6.97 -16.00
CA GLY A 118 -18.88 -8.22 -16.50
C GLY A 118 -19.39 -9.43 -15.73
N LYS A 119 -20.44 -10.09 -16.22
CA LYS A 119 -20.81 -11.44 -15.75
C LYS A 119 -19.83 -12.45 -16.36
N VAL A 120 -18.91 -12.95 -15.55
CA VAL A 120 -17.92 -13.96 -15.95
C VAL A 120 -18.57 -15.33 -16.09
N ALA A 121 -19.50 -15.65 -15.19
CA ALA A 121 -20.18 -16.93 -15.15
C ALA A 121 -21.10 -17.16 -16.36
N VAL A 122 -20.91 -18.30 -17.02
CA VAL A 122 -21.70 -18.75 -18.17
C VAL A 122 -22.67 -19.86 -17.77
N ALA A 123 -23.72 -20.07 -18.55
CA ALA A 123 -24.78 -21.04 -18.23
C ALA A 123 -24.46 -22.47 -18.68
N LYS A 124 -23.47 -22.64 -19.57
CA LYS A 124 -23.05 -23.92 -20.14
C LYS A 124 -21.55 -24.09 -19.95
N SER A 125 -21.15 -25.30 -19.57
CA SER A 125 -19.74 -25.67 -19.50
C SER A 125 -19.10 -25.60 -20.89
N ASN A 126 -17.80 -25.34 -20.93
CA ASN A 126 -17.00 -25.17 -22.14
C ASN A 126 -17.46 -24.01 -23.04
N GLN A 127 -18.33 -23.12 -22.54
CA GLN A 127 -18.65 -21.89 -23.25
C GLN A 127 -17.55 -20.84 -23.03
N ARG A 128 -17.05 -20.73 -21.79
CA ARG A 128 -15.98 -19.81 -21.43
C ARG A 128 -15.12 -20.41 -20.34
N TRP A 129 -13.82 -20.38 -20.57
CA TRP A 129 -12.78 -20.69 -19.60
C TRP A 129 -12.05 -19.41 -19.21
N CYS A 130 -11.61 -19.36 -17.96
CA CYS A 130 -10.99 -18.21 -17.35
C CYS A 130 -9.59 -18.61 -16.89
N SER A 131 -8.58 -17.80 -17.17
CA SER A 131 -7.22 -18.01 -16.67
C SER A 131 -6.70 -16.77 -15.95
N ASP A 132 -6.01 -17.04 -14.84
CA ASP A 132 -5.35 -16.02 -14.06
C ASP A 132 -4.04 -16.53 -13.47
N GLY A 133 -3.23 -15.58 -13.02
CA GLY A 133 -2.01 -15.86 -12.30
C GLY A 133 -1.92 -15.05 -11.02
N PHE A 134 -1.39 -15.65 -9.96
CA PHE A 134 -1.09 -14.97 -8.71
C PHE A 134 0.32 -15.30 -8.22
N GLU A 135 0.90 -14.36 -7.49
CA GLU A 135 2.19 -14.51 -6.84
C GLU A 135 1.99 -14.53 -5.33
N PHE A 136 2.60 -15.50 -4.66
CA PHE A 136 2.78 -15.49 -3.21
C PHE A 136 4.23 -15.84 -2.88
N ARG A 137 4.63 -15.60 -1.63
CA ARG A 137 5.99 -15.92 -1.19
C ARG A 137 5.97 -17.18 -0.34
N CYS A 138 6.90 -18.07 -0.63
CA CYS A 138 7.20 -19.24 0.21
C CYS A 138 7.88 -18.79 1.51
N ASP A 139 7.96 -19.67 2.50
CA ASP A 139 8.57 -19.38 3.81
C ASP A 139 10.04 -18.97 3.71
N ASN A 140 10.74 -19.43 2.67
CA ASN A 140 12.12 -19.05 2.34
C ASN A 140 12.24 -17.65 1.70
N GLY A 141 11.12 -16.95 1.49
CA GLY A 141 11.06 -15.62 0.87
C GLY A 141 11.05 -15.61 -0.66
N GLU A 142 11.20 -16.77 -1.30
CA GLU A 142 11.17 -16.89 -2.76
C GLU A 142 9.75 -16.69 -3.29
N PRO A 143 9.57 -15.93 -4.39
CA PRO A 143 8.26 -15.78 -5.01
C PRO A 143 7.89 -17.06 -5.77
N LEU A 144 6.71 -17.60 -5.48
CA LEU A 144 6.07 -18.63 -6.27
C LEU A 144 4.91 -18.02 -7.05
N ARG A 145 4.93 -18.23 -8.36
CA ARG A 145 3.95 -17.73 -9.30
C ARG A 145 3.14 -18.89 -9.82
N VAL A 146 1.83 -18.85 -9.60
CA VAL A 146 0.89 -19.89 -10.05
C VAL A 146 0.06 -19.32 -11.18
N THR A 147 -0.13 -20.10 -12.23
CA THR A 147 -1.05 -19.82 -13.35
C THR A 147 -2.03 -20.97 -13.45
N PHE A 148 -3.32 -20.69 -13.60
CA PHE A 148 -4.36 -21.72 -13.61
C PHE A 148 -5.43 -21.48 -14.68
N ALA A 149 -6.23 -22.51 -14.94
CA ALA A 149 -7.37 -22.48 -15.85
C ALA A 149 -8.64 -23.05 -15.17
N LEU A 150 -9.77 -22.35 -15.32
CA LEU A 150 -11.07 -22.75 -14.77
C LEU A 150 -12.17 -22.71 -15.83
N ASP A 151 -13.16 -23.57 -15.71
CA ASP A 151 -14.43 -23.43 -16.45
C ASP A 151 -15.34 -22.47 -15.68
N CYS A 152 -15.76 -21.38 -16.32
CA CYS A 152 -16.56 -20.34 -15.65
C CYS A 152 -18.05 -20.73 -15.52
N CYS A 153 -18.44 -21.95 -15.91
CA CYS A 153 -19.77 -22.53 -15.62
C CYS A 153 -19.83 -23.25 -14.26
N ASP A 154 -18.72 -23.84 -13.82
CA ASP A 154 -18.70 -24.74 -12.67
C ASP A 154 -18.64 -23.91 -11.37
N ARG A 155 -19.67 -24.02 -10.53
CA ARG A 155 -19.79 -23.25 -9.26
C ARG A 155 -18.91 -23.80 -8.13
N ASP A 156 -18.36 -25.00 -8.29
CA ASP A 156 -17.46 -25.68 -7.35
C ASP A 156 -16.02 -25.77 -7.91
N SER A 157 -15.56 -24.67 -8.55
CA SER A 157 -14.50 -24.64 -9.56
C SER A 157 -13.15 -25.25 -9.13
N GLU A 158 -12.95 -26.53 -9.43
CA GLU A 158 -11.62 -27.14 -9.45
C GLU A 158 -10.84 -26.62 -10.67
N ALA A 159 -9.56 -26.32 -10.49
CA ALA A 159 -8.68 -25.94 -11.58
C ALA A 159 -8.55 -27.09 -12.58
N MET A 160 -8.95 -26.86 -13.83
CA MET A 160 -8.77 -27.85 -14.91
C MET A 160 -7.29 -28.12 -15.17
N SER A 161 -6.46 -27.09 -15.01
CA SER A 161 -5.00 -27.19 -15.05
C SER A 161 -4.38 -26.04 -14.28
N TRP A 162 -3.16 -26.25 -13.80
CA TRP A 162 -2.35 -25.23 -13.17
C TRP A 162 -0.85 -25.54 -13.32
N ALA A 163 -0.03 -24.50 -13.27
CA ALA A 163 1.42 -24.60 -13.24
C ALA A 163 1.98 -23.60 -12.23
N ALA A 164 3.02 -24.01 -11.50
CA ALA A 164 3.71 -23.19 -10.52
C ALA A 164 5.18 -23.05 -10.91
N THR A 165 5.71 -21.83 -10.84
CA THR A 165 7.11 -21.53 -11.17
C THR A 165 7.70 -20.51 -10.20
N THR A 166 8.99 -20.68 -9.89
CA THR A 166 9.80 -19.69 -9.18
C THR A 166 10.38 -18.63 -10.12
N GLY A 167 10.37 -18.92 -11.44
CA GLY A 167 10.73 -18.00 -12.51
C GLY A 167 9.63 -16.98 -12.82
N GLY A 168 9.82 -16.14 -13.84
CA GLY A 168 8.80 -15.15 -14.25
C GLY A 168 7.56 -15.78 -14.90
N HIS A 169 6.45 -15.03 -14.95
CA HIS A 169 5.28 -15.40 -15.77
C HIS A 169 5.65 -15.34 -17.26
N SER A 170 6.05 -16.47 -17.84
CA SER A 170 6.34 -16.57 -19.27
C SER A 170 5.09 -16.98 -20.06
N GLY A 171 5.05 -16.60 -21.34
CA GLY A 171 4.01 -17.09 -22.26
C GLY A 171 4.10 -18.60 -22.49
N ASP A 172 5.23 -19.24 -22.18
CA ASP A 172 5.39 -20.70 -22.28
C ASP A 172 4.52 -21.39 -21.23
N ILE A 173 4.61 -20.97 -19.96
CA ILE A 173 3.78 -21.50 -18.87
C ILE A 173 2.28 -21.33 -19.16
N VAL A 174 1.89 -20.17 -19.73
CA VAL A 174 0.50 -19.93 -20.12
C VAL A 174 0.03 -20.93 -21.18
N ARG A 175 0.86 -21.20 -22.19
CA ARG A 175 0.54 -22.16 -23.26
C ARG A 175 0.49 -23.60 -22.75
N ASP A 176 1.37 -23.97 -21.82
CA ASP A 176 1.35 -25.29 -21.18
C ASP A 176 0.05 -25.49 -20.38
N VAL A 177 -0.37 -24.47 -19.62
CA VAL A 177 -1.64 -24.47 -18.88
C VAL A 177 -2.84 -24.59 -19.84
N MET A 178 -2.83 -23.85 -20.95
CA MET A 178 -3.87 -23.94 -21.98
C MET A 178 -3.98 -25.36 -22.56
N LEU A 179 -2.86 -25.96 -22.95
CA LEU A 179 -2.82 -27.30 -23.53
C LEU A 179 -3.29 -28.35 -22.52
N ALA A 180 -2.74 -28.31 -21.31
CA ALA A 180 -3.12 -29.22 -20.23
C ALA A 180 -4.61 -29.12 -19.89
N ALA A 181 -5.21 -27.93 -19.96
CA ALA A 181 -6.65 -27.76 -19.74
C ALA A 181 -7.49 -28.45 -20.82
N VAL A 182 -7.10 -28.32 -22.10
CA VAL A 182 -7.78 -28.96 -23.23
C VAL A 182 -7.64 -30.49 -23.14
N GLU A 183 -6.43 -30.97 -22.88
CA GLU A 183 -6.16 -32.40 -22.71
C GLU A 183 -6.95 -32.99 -21.54
N HIS A 184 -6.94 -32.32 -20.39
CA HIS A 184 -7.67 -32.76 -19.21
C HIS A 184 -9.18 -32.81 -19.46
N ARG A 185 -9.76 -31.79 -20.11
CA ARG A 185 -11.21 -31.73 -20.34
C ARG A 185 -11.69 -32.76 -21.36
N PHE A 186 -10.94 -32.96 -22.43
CA PHE A 186 -11.37 -33.72 -23.60
C PHE A 186 -10.65 -35.06 -23.78
N GLY A 187 -10.03 -35.58 -22.73
CA GLY A 187 -9.45 -36.92 -22.71
C GLY A 187 -8.20 -37.08 -23.58
N GLY A 188 -7.30 -36.09 -23.55
CA GLY A 188 -6.01 -36.13 -24.23
C GLY A 188 -6.02 -35.61 -25.67
N THR A 189 -7.11 -35.00 -26.12
CA THR A 189 -7.13 -34.32 -27.43
C THR A 189 -6.36 -33.01 -27.39
N LEU A 190 -5.63 -32.70 -28.47
CA LEU A 190 -4.83 -31.46 -28.57
C LEU A 190 -5.64 -30.23 -28.99
N LYS A 191 -6.94 -30.40 -29.28
CA LYS A 191 -7.81 -29.33 -29.78
C LYS A 191 -9.22 -29.49 -29.25
N ALA A 192 -9.82 -28.40 -28.80
CA ALA A 192 -11.21 -28.39 -28.37
C ALA A 192 -12.16 -28.69 -29.55
N PRO A 193 -13.22 -29.49 -29.33
CA PRO A 193 -14.17 -29.88 -30.37
C PRO A 193 -15.00 -28.70 -30.88
N GLU A 194 -15.26 -27.72 -30.01
CA GLU A 194 -15.94 -26.47 -30.32
C GLU A 194 -15.07 -25.29 -29.87
N GLN A 195 -15.32 -24.10 -30.42
CA GLN A 195 -14.58 -22.91 -30.03
C GLN A 195 -14.97 -22.45 -28.63
N ILE A 196 -14.01 -22.42 -27.70
CA ILE A 196 -14.22 -22.02 -26.31
C ILE A 196 -13.66 -20.62 -26.09
N GLU A 197 -14.40 -19.75 -25.42
CA GLU A 197 -13.88 -18.42 -25.05
C GLU A 197 -12.82 -18.55 -23.96
N TRP A 198 -11.63 -17.96 -24.16
CA TRP A 198 -10.55 -17.97 -23.18
C TRP A 198 -10.33 -16.56 -22.64
N LEU A 199 -10.87 -16.30 -21.44
CA LEU A 199 -10.87 -15.00 -20.80
C LEU A 199 -9.67 -14.82 -19.86
N THR A 200 -8.88 -13.78 -20.10
CA THR A 200 -7.71 -13.43 -19.27
C THR A 200 -7.67 -11.95 -18.93
N ASP A 201 -6.70 -11.53 -18.13
CA ASP A 201 -6.31 -10.12 -18.01
C ASP A 201 -5.38 -9.75 -19.17
N ASN A 202 -4.90 -8.51 -19.14
CA ASN A 202 -3.97 -7.98 -20.12
C ASN A 202 -2.50 -8.25 -19.71
N GLY A 203 -2.25 -9.33 -18.97
CA GLY A 203 -0.89 -9.74 -18.61
C GLY A 203 -0.07 -10.04 -19.86
N SER A 204 1.22 -9.68 -19.86
CA SER A 204 2.11 -9.80 -21.02
C SER A 204 2.19 -11.22 -21.58
N GLY A 205 2.14 -12.24 -20.71
CA GLY A 205 2.12 -13.65 -21.12
C GLY A 205 0.87 -14.04 -21.92
N TYR A 206 -0.28 -13.41 -21.65
CA TYR A 206 -1.55 -13.69 -22.30
C TYR A 206 -1.74 -12.91 -23.61
N ILE A 207 -1.24 -11.67 -23.69
CA ILE A 207 -1.38 -10.83 -24.89
C ILE A 207 -0.28 -11.07 -25.93
N ALA A 208 0.76 -11.82 -25.59
CA ALA A 208 1.82 -12.20 -26.52
C ALA A 208 1.24 -12.88 -27.77
N GLU A 209 1.72 -12.45 -28.94
CA GLU A 209 1.24 -12.93 -30.24
C GLU A 209 1.30 -14.46 -30.35
N LYS A 210 2.43 -15.04 -29.95
CA LYS A 210 2.63 -16.50 -29.93
C LYS A 210 1.62 -17.23 -29.04
N THR A 211 1.22 -16.63 -27.92
CA THR A 211 0.22 -17.20 -27.01
C THR A 211 -1.17 -17.13 -27.62
N ARG A 212 -1.54 -16.01 -28.25
CA ARG A 212 -2.84 -15.83 -28.90
C ARG A 212 -3.00 -16.74 -30.13
N ALA A 213 -1.93 -16.88 -30.92
CA ALA A 213 -1.89 -17.81 -32.05
C ALA A 213 -2.05 -19.26 -31.58
N PHE A 214 -1.28 -19.66 -30.57
CA PHE A 214 -1.37 -21.00 -29.99
C PHE A 214 -2.78 -21.31 -29.46
N ALA A 215 -3.39 -20.39 -28.72
CA ALA A 215 -4.75 -20.54 -28.22
C ALA A 215 -5.75 -20.79 -29.38
N ALA A 216 -5.64 -20.04 -30.47
CA ALA A 216 -6.49 -20.24 -31.65
C ALA A 216 -6.29 -21.62 -32.29
N ASP A 217 -5.05 -22.12 -32.37
CA ASP A 217 -4.73 -23.42 -32.95
C ASP A 217 -5.40 -24.58 -32.20
N ILE A 218 -5.42 -24.50 -30.86
CA ILE A 218 -6.03 -25.51 -29.98
C ILE A 218 -7.55 -25.31 -29.74
N GLY A 219 -8.19 -24.38 -30.47
CA GLY A 219 -9.64 -24.18 -30.42
C GLY A 219 -10.13 -23.21 -29.34
N LEU A 220 -9.24 -22.41 -28.76
CA LEU A 220 -9.58 -21.36 -27.79
C LEU A 220 -9.63 -19.99 -28.48
N LYS A 221 -10.61 -19.16 -28.10
CA LYS A 221 -10.77 -17.78 -28.59
C LYS A 221 -10.26 -16.80 -27.53
N PRO A 222 -9.10 -16.15 -27.70
CA PRO A 222 -8.55 -15.24 -26.71
C PRO A 222 -9.43 -13.99 -26.52
N LEU A 223 -9.85 -13.74 -25.29
CA LEU A 223 -10.57 -12.55 -24.85
C LEU A 223 -9.82 -11.94 -23.66
N THR A 224 -9.75 -10.61 -23.61
CA THR A 224 -9.16 -9.90 -22.47
C THR A 224 -10.19 -9.07 -21.72
N THR A 225 -10.03 -8.98 -20.41
CA THR A 225 -10.81 -8.07 -19.58
C THR A 225 -10.46 -6.61 -19.90
N PRO A 226 -11.39 -5.66 -19.69
CA PRO A 226 -11.10 -4.24 -19.84
C PRO A 226 -9.92 -3.79 -18.95
N VAL A 227 -9.06 -2.93 -19.50
CA VAL A 227 -7.85 -2.42 -18.82
C VAL A 227 -8.21 -1.81 -17.45
N CYS A 228 -7.45 -2.19 -16.41
CA CYS A 228 -7.64 -1.80 -15.00
C CYS A 228 -8.91 -2.32 -14.32
N SER A 229 -9.37 -3.54 -14.66
CA SER A 229 -10.47 -4.22 -13.94
C SER A 229 -10.00 -5.53 -13.29
N PRO A 230 -9.18 -5.49 -12.22
CA PRO A 230 -8.75 -6.72 -11.54
C PRO A 230 -9.90 -7.52 -10.92
N GLN A 231 -11.10 -6.93 -10.80
CA GLN A 231 -12.29 -7.55 -10.22
C GLN A 231 -13.22 -8.23 -11.25
N SER A 232 -12.93 -8.15 -12.56
CA SER A 232 -13.76 -8.81 -13.60
C SER A 232 -13.39 -10.28 -13.86
N LYS A 233 -12.75 -10.93 -12.89
CA LYS A 233 -12.43 -12.37 -12.90
C LYS A 233 -13.06 -13.12 -11.71
N ALA A 234 -13.83 -12.42 -10.87
CA ALA A 234 -14.52 -12.97 -9.70
C ALA A 234 -15.99 -13.30 -10.00
#